data_AF-A0A818EE87-F1
#
_entry.id   AF-A0A818EE87-F1
#
_cell.length_a   1.000
_cell.length_b   1.000
_cell.length_c   1.000
_cell.angle_alpha   90.00
_cell.angle_beta   90.00
_cell.angle_gamma   90.00
#
_symmetry.space_group_name_H-M   'P 1'
#
loop_
_entity.id
_entity.type
_entity.pdbx_description
1 polymer ?
#
loop_
_entity_poly.entity_id
_entity_poly.type
_entity_poly.pdbx_seq_one_letter_code
_entity_poly.pdbx_strand_id
1 'polypeptide(L)'
;MIILFFKACKACWWYYIMKVVDLIDTIIFVLRKKDNQITFLHVYHHLTMLFFSWYGGKYVGGGQSLFIAILNSFIHVVMYAYYGLSACGSHIQKYLWWKRYLTQAQLIQFVAVIIHSSINLITPCNFPKIFDIAFLLYGISILLLFANFYLQNYIKTAKHRKEA
;
A
#
# COMPACT_ATOMS: atom_id res chain seq x y z
N MET A 1 -3.53 -30.02 7.07
CA MET A 1 -3.01 -29.36 5.87
C MET A 1 -4.12 -28.75 5.00
N ILE A 2 -5.13 -29.53 4.58
CA ILE A 2 -6.25 -29.07 3.72
C ILE A 2 -7.05 -27.89 4.32
N ILE A 3 -7.38 -27.94 5.61
CA ILE A 3 -8.11 -26.85 6.30
C ILE A 3 -7.32 -25.54 6.28
N LEU A 4 -5.99 -25.61 6.41
CA LEU A 4 -5.12 -24.43 6.39
C LEU A 4 -5.09 -23.78 5.01
N PHE A 5 -5.06 -24.61 3.96
CA PHE A 5 -5.10 -24.17 2.56
C PHE A 5 -6.41 -23.45 2.22
N PHE A 6 -7.56 -24.00 2.63
CA PHE A 6 -8.86 -23.34 2.45
C PHE A 6 -8.96 -22.01 3.21
N LYS A 7 -8.38 -21.93 4.41
CA LYS A 7 -8.30 -20.68 5.18
C LYS A 7 -7.44 -19.63 4.45
N ALA A 8 -6.30 -20.04 3.90
CA ALA A 8 -5.42 -19.15 3.14
C ALA A 8 -6.08 -18.63 1.85
N CYS A 9 -6.76 -19.50 1.09
CA CYS A 9 -7.49 -19.10 -0.11
C CYS A 9 -8.64 -18.12 0.21
N LYS A 10 -9.38 -18.37 1.29
CA LYS A 10 -10.41 -17.43 1.79
C LYS A 10 -9.81 -16.09 2.23
N ALA A 11 -8.63 -16.10 2.86
CA ALA A 11 -7.94 -14.88 3.24
C ALA A 11 -7.48 -14.08 2.01
N CYS A 12 -6.93 -14.72 0.98
CA CYS A 12 -6.58 -14.08 -0.29
C CYS A 12 -7.82 -13.49 -0.99
N TRP A 13 -8.94 -14.20 -0.97
CA TRP A 13 -10.22 -13.71 -1.51
C TRP A 13 -10.72 -12.48 -0.74
N TRP A 14 -10.70 -12.53 0.59
CA TRP A 14 -11.12 -11.39 1.42
C TRP A 14 -10.20 -10.19 1.24
N TYR A 15 -8.89 -10.41 1.09
CA TYR A 15 -7.92 -9.36 0.77
C TYR A 15 -8.21 -8.71 -0.59
N TYR A 16 -8.59 -9.49 -1.61
CA TYR A 16 -9.03 -8.92 -2.89
C TYR A 16 -10.28 -8.05 -2.74
N ILE A 17 -11.30 -8.51 -1.98
CA ILE A 17 -12.49 -7.70 -1.69
C ILE A 17 -12.12 -6.41 -0.97
N MET A 18 -11.19 -6.44 -0.01
CA MET A 18 -10.68 -5.23 0.64
C MET A 18 -10.04 -4.26 -0.37
N LYS A 19 -9.31 -4.76 -1.38
CA LYS A 19 -8.75 -3.90 -2.44
C LYS A 19 -9.80 -3.30 -3.36
N VAL A 20 -10.95 -3.95 -3.53
CA VAL A 20 -12.12 -3.35 -4.20
C VAL A 20 -12.72 -2.25 -3.33
N VAL A 21 -12.82 -2.47 -2.02
CA VAL A 21 -13.31 -1.46 -1.06
C VAL A 21 -12.38 -0.25 -1.03
N ASP A 22 -11.07 -0.42 -1.14
CA ASP A 22 -10.10 0.68 -1.24
C ASP A 22 -10.38 1.61 -2.47
N LEU A 23 -11.09 1.14 -3.51
CA LEU A 23 -11.52 2.02 -4.61
C LEU A 23 -12.63 3.00 -4.21
N ILE A 24 -13.42 2.65 -3.19
CA ILE A 24 -14.47 3.51 -2.64
C ILE A 24 -13.86 4.79 -2.05
N ASP A 25 -12.63 4.75 -1.54
CA ASP A 25 -11.92 5.96 -1.11
C ASP A 25 -11.78 6.98 -2.23
N THR A 26 -11.49 6.49 -3.43
CA THR A 26 -11.37 7.34 -4.63
C THR A 26 -12.71 7.98 -4.95
N ILE A 27 -13.81 7.20 -4.86
CA ILE A 27 -15.18 7.72 -5.03
C ILE A 27 -15.49 8.79 -3.97
N ILE A 28 -15.16 8.54 -2.70
CA ILE A 28 -15.37 9.50 -1.60
C ILE A 28 -14.54 10.77 -1.82
N PHE A 29 -13.29 10.68 -2.29
CA PHE A 29 -12.47 11.85 -2.58
C PHE A 29 -13.02 12.69 -3.74
N VAL A 30 -13.51 12.04 -4.79
CA VAL A 30 -14.21 12.71 -5.90
C VAL A 30 -15.47 13.42 -5.38
N LEU A 31 -16.30 12.73 -4.60
CA LEU A 31 -17.54 13.28 -4.04
C LEU A 31 -17.27 14.44 -3.07
N ARG A 32 -16.18 14.40 -2.31
CA ARG A 32 -15.76 15.48 -1.40
C ARG A 32 -15.01 16.62 -2.11
N LYS A 33 -14.86 16.57 -3.44
CA LYS A 33 -14.09 17.54 -4.25
C LYS A 33 -12.68 17.79 -3.69
N LYS A 34 -12.03 16.74 -3.18
CA LYS A 34 -10.66 16.79 -2.67
C LYS A 34 -9.68 16.28 -3.72
N ASP A 35 -9.65 16.94 -4.86
CA ASP A 35 -8.84 16.53 -6.02
C ASP A 35 -7.34 16.48 -5.70
N ASN A 36 -6.89 17.29 -4.74
CA ASN A 36 -5.52 17.26 -4.22
C ASN A 36 -5.10 15.91 -3.60
N GLN A 37 -6.05 15.04 -3.25
CA GLN A 37 -5.77 13.69 -2.73
C GLN A 37 -5.71 12.63 -3.85
N ILE A 38 -6.35 12.89 -5.01
CA ILE A 38 -6.37 12.00 -6.16
C ILE A 38 -5.16 12.30 -7.04
N THR A 39 -4.00 11.90 -6.54
CA THR A 39 -2.74 12.04 -7.30
C THR A 39 -2.57 10.89 -8.29
N PHE A 40 -1.71 11.07 -9.29
CA PHE A 40 -1.28 9.98 -10.17
C PHE A 40 -0.79 8.76 -9.36
N LEU A 41 -0.05 9.00 -8.27
CA LEU A 41 0.43 7.97 -7.36
C LEU A 41 -0.72 7.15 -6.75
N HIS A 42 -1.77 7.82 -6.29
CA HIS A 42 -2.96 7.18 -5.72
C HIS A 42 -3.62 6.27 -6.74
N VAL A 43 -3.97 6.80 -7.91
CA VAL A 43 -4.69 6.03 -8.95
C VAL A 43 -3.84 4.89 -9.48
N TYR A 44 -2.56 5.13 -9.76
CA TYR A 44 -1.62 4.11 -10.21
C TYR A 44 -1.52 2.95 -9.21
N HIS A 45 -1.33 3.25 -7.92
CA HIS A 45 -1.23 2.24 -6.86
C HIS A 45 -2.52 1.44 -6.70
N HIS A 46 -3.67 2.10 -6.60
CA HIS A 46 -4.95 1.42 -6.34
C HIS A 46 -5.38 0.51 -7.49
N LEU A 47 -5.20 0.95 -8.74
CA LEU A 47 -5.52 0.12 -9.91
C LEU A 47 -4.59 -1.08 -10.03
N THR A 48 -3.27 -0.85 -9.96
CA THR A 48 -2.29 -1.93 -10.10
C THR A 48 -2.40 -2.96 -8.96
N MET A 49 -2.58 -2.52 -7.71
CA MET A 49 -2.79 -3.43 -6.57
C MET A 49 -4.06 -4.27 -6.70
N LEU A 50 -5.12 -3.73 -7.32
CA LEU A 50 -6.33 -4.50 -7.59
C LEU A 50 -6.04 -5.62 -8.60
N PHE A 51 -5.32 -5.32 -9.68
CA PHE A 51 -4.92 -6.34 -10.67
C PHE A 51 -3.99 -7.39 -10.07
N PHE A 52 -2.98 -6.98 -9.30
CA PHE A 52 -2.05 -7.90 -8.63
C PHE A 52 -2.75 -8.78 -7.59
N SER A 53 -3.69 -8.24 -6.81
CA SER A 53 -4.43 -9.03 -5.81
C SER A 53 -5.41 -10.02 -6.44
N TRP A 54 -6.07 -9.65 -7.55
CA TRP A 54 -6.91 -10.56 -8.31
C TRP A 54 -6.08 -11.71 -8.91
N TYR A 55 -4.98 -11.39 -9.59
CA TYR A 55 -4.11 -12.38 -10.21
C TYR A 55 -3.46 -13.28 -9.15
N GLY A 56 -2.94 -12.70 -8.06
CA GLY A 56 -2.34 -13.45 -6.96
C GLY A 56 -3.33 -14.38 -6.25
N GLY A 57 -4.57 -13.90 -6.02
CA GLY A 57 -5.63 -14.72 -5.43
C GLY A 57 -6.06 -15.88 -6.32
N LYS A 58 -6.07 -15.68 -7.64
CA LYS A 58 -6.53 -16.69 -8.62
C LYS A 58 -5.47 -17.73 -8.98
N TYR A 59 -4.21 -17.32 -9.14
CA TYR A 59 -3.16 -18.17 -9.73
C TYR A 59 -2.05 -18.59 -8.76
N VAL A 60 -1.86 -17.85 -7.66
CA VAL A 60 -0.75 -18.09 -6.72
C VAL A 60 -1.24 -18.75 -5.44
N GLY A 61 -2.41 -18.32 -4.93
CA GLY A 61 -3.10 -19.03 -3.86
C GLY A 61 -2.28 -19.24 -2.58
N GLY A 62 -1.93 -18.16 -1.89
CA GLY A 62 -1.25 -18.21 -0.58
C GLY A 62 0.29 -18.28 -0.64
N GLY A 63 0.92 -18.57 0.50
CA GLY A 63 2.39 -18.60 0.63
C GLY A 63 3.01 -17.24 0.94
N GLN A 64 4.09 -16.87 0.25
CA GLN A 64 4.85 -15.63 0.49
C GLN A 64 4.00 -14.36 0.29
N SER A 65 3.02 -14.41 -0.60
CA SER A 65 2.08 -13.30 -0.84
C SER A 65 1.24 -12.95 0.40
N LEU A 66 1.07 -13.89 1.36
CA LEU A 66 0.36 -13.61 2.62
C LEU A 66 1.16 -12.68 3.53
N PHE A 67 2.49 -12.80 3.56
CA PHE A 67 3.33 -11.90 4.35
C PHE A 67 3.15 -10.45 3.89
N ILE A 68 3.17 -10.25 2.58
CA ILE A 68 2.96 -8.94 1.94
C ILE A 68 1.55 -8.42 2.26
N ALA A 69 0.53 -9.27 2.16
CA ALA A 69 -0.85 -8.91 2.46
C ALA A 69 -1.06 -8.52 3.93
N ILE A 70 -0.46 -9.26 4.88
CA ILE A 70 -0.54 -8.96 6.32
C ILE A 70 0.13 -7.61 6.62
N LEU A 71 1.35 -7.40 6.12
CA LEU A 71 2.09 -6.16 6.36
C LEU A 71 1.38 -4.96 5.75
N ASN A 72 0.86 -5.09 4.52
CA ASN A 72 0.06 -4.04 3.89
C ASN A 72 -1.21 -3.73 4.68
N SER A 73 -1.93 -4.77 5.12
CA SER A 73 -3.16 -4.61 5.90
C SER A 73 -2.90 -3.89 7.22
N PHE A 74 -1.80 -4.22 7.91
CA PHE A 74 -1.41 -3.55 9.15
C PHE A 74 -1.20 -2.04 8.95
N ILE A 75 -0.43 -1.65 7.94
CA ILE A 75 -0.20 -0.23 7.64
C ILE A 75 -1.48 0.46 7.15
N HIS A 76 -2.32 -0.24 6.37
CA HIS A 76 -3.62 0.28 5.94
C HIS A 76 -4.56 0.52 7.13
N VAL A 77 -4.59 -0.35 8.14
CA VAL A 77 -5.38 -0.11 9.37
C VAL A 77 -4.96 1.21 10.04
N VAL A 78 -3.65 1.45 10.17
CA VAL A 78 -3.13 2.70 10.77
C VAL A 78 -3.46 3.91 9.88
N MET A 79 -3.34 3.76 8.56
CA MET A 79 -3.62 4.82 7.59
C MET A 79 -5.10 5.19 7.55
N TYR A 80 -6.01 4.20 7.57
CA TYR A 80 -7.44 4.45 7.64
C TYR A 80 -7.88 5.01 8.99
N ALA A 81 -7.24 4.59 10.09
CA ALA A 81 -7.46 5.24 11.38
C ALA A 81 -7.10 6.73 11.33
N TYR A 82 -5.97 7.08 10.69
CA TYR A 82 -5.59 8.47 10.46
C TYR A 82 -6.63 9.22 9.62
N TYR A 83 -7.11 8.64 8.52
CA TYR A 83 -8.14 9.28 7.69
C TYR A 83 -9.48 9.43 8.41
N GLY A 84 -9.90 8.43 9.19
CA GLY A 84 -11.09 8.50 10.04
C GLY A 84 -11.00 9.64 11.05
N LEU A 85 -9.88 9.74 11.77
CA LEU A 85 -9.63 10.86 12.69
C LEU A 85 -9.59 12.22 11.97
N SER A 86 -9.03 12.27 10.76
CA SER A 86 -9.00 13.49 9.95
C SER A 86 -10.38 13.94 9.48
N ALA A 87 -11.35 13.02 9.40
CA ALA A 87 -12.72 13.30 8.99
C ALA A 87 -13.58 13.87 10.12
N CYS A 88 -13.22 13.64 11.39
CA CYS A 88 -13.94 14.13 12.57
C CYS A 88 -13.82 15.66 12.82
N GLY A 89 -13.28 16.41 11.87
CA GLY A 89 -13.30 17.88 11.87
C GLY A 89 -11.96 18.55 12.18
N SER A 90 -11.94 19.89 12.04
CA SER A 90 -10.75 20.73 12.20
C SER A 90 -10.16 20.70 13.61
N HIS A 91 -10.97 20.39 14.62
CA HIS A 91 -10.51 20.26 16.01
C HIS A 91 -9.53 19.09 16.17
N ILE A 92 -9.79 17.94 15.53
CA ILE A 92 -8.92 16.76 15.61
C ILE A 92 -7.71 16.89 14.67
N GLN A 93 -7.88 17.52 13.51
CA GLN A 93 -6.78 17.69 12.53
C GLN A 93 -5.54 18.39 13.10
N LYS A 94 -5.70 19.29 14.08
CA LYS A 94 -4.57 19.94 14.78
C LYS A 94 -3.65 18.95 15.49
N TYR A 95 -4.19 17.84 15.99
CA TYR A 95 -3.44 16.80 16.69
C TYR A 95 -2.83 15.76 15.74
N LEU A 96 -3.07 15.86 14.42
CA LEU A 96 -2.60 14.91 13.41
C LEU A 96 -1.19 15.22 12.86
N TRP A 97 -0.27 15.66 13.73
CA TRP A 97 1.11 16.00 13.38
C TRP A 97 1.93 14.79 12.89
N TRP A 98 1.49 13.57 13.26
CA TRP A 98 2.17 12.32 12.96
C TRP A 98 1.98 11.78 11.53
N LYS A 99 1.35 12.55 10.64
CA LYS A 99 1.20 12.22 9.19
C LYS A 99 2.53 11.83 8.52
N ARG A 100 3.62 12.51 8.91
CA ARG A 100 4.97 12.24 8.38
C ARG A 100 5.45 10.84 8.74
N TYR A 101 5.23 10.39 9.97
CA TYR A 101 5.63 9.06 10.42
C TYR A 101 4.82 7.96 9.72
N LEU A 102 3.54 8.21 9.43
CA LEU A 102 2.74 7.30 8.61
C LEU A 102 3.36 7.11 7.21
N THR A 103 3.79 8.21 6.57
CA THR A 103 4.43 8.15 5.25
C THR A 103 5.77 7.43 5.32
N GLN A 104 6.55 7.63 6.38
CA GLN A 104 7.80 6.91 6.61
C GLN A 104 7.56 5.40 6.82
N ALA A 105 6.53 5.02 7.57
CA ALA A 105 6.14 3.63 7.77
C ALA A 105 5.73 2.96 6.46
N GLN A 106 5.03 3.66 5.56
CA GLN A 106 4.71 3.18 4.21
C GLN A 106 5.98 2.97 3.36
N LEU A 107 6.95 3.90 3.40
CA LEU A 107 8.23 3.69 2.70
C LEU A 107 8.99 2.46 3.24
N ILE A 108 9.04 2.31 4.56
CA ILE A 108 9.70 1.15 5.21
C ILE A 108 9.01 -0.15 4.80
N GLN A 109 7.67 -0.18 4.74
CA GLN A 109 6.91 -1.31 4.22
C GLN A 109 7.35 -1.67 2.80
N PHE A 110 7.45 -0.70 1.88
CA PHE A 110 7.84 -0.99 0.50
C PHE A 110 9.26 -1.56 0.41
N VAL A 111 10.21 -1.02 1.18
CA VAL A 111 11.58 -1.56 1.25
C VAL A 111 11.59 -2.98 1.79
N ALA A 112 10.83 -3.26 2.87
CA ALA A 112 10.73 -4.60 3.44
C ALA A 112 10.14 -5.61 2.45
N VAL A 113 9.11 -5.21 1.68
CA VAL A 113 8.48 -6.04 0.65
C VAL A 113 9.44 -6.32 -0.50
N ILE A 114 10.23 -5.32 -0.94
CA ILE A 114 11.25 -5.49 -1.99
C ILE A 114 12.32 -6.48 -1.53
N ILE A 115 12.85 -6.34 -0.30
CA ILE A 115 13.84 -7.26 0.26
C ILE A 115 13.28 -8.69 0.32
N HIS A 116 12.07 -8.84 0.84
CA HIS A 116 11.40 -10.14 0.93
C HIS A 116 11.22 -10.79 -0.45
N SER A 117 10.79 -10.01 -1.45
CA SER A 117 10.62 -10.50 -2.83
C SER A 117 11.96 -10.88 -3.47
N SER A 118 13.03 -10.10 -3.26
CA SER A 118 14.38 -10.43 -3.74
C SER A 118 14.93 -11.73 -3.13
N ILE A 119 14.69 -11.98 -1.84
CA ILE A 119 15.08 -13.23 -1.18
C ILE A 119 14.30 -14.42 -1.78
N ASN A 120 13.02 -14.22 -2.08
CA ASN A 120 12.17 -15.24 -2.70
C ASN A 120 12.69 -15.66 -4.09
N LEU A 121 13.22 -14.72 -4.88
CA LEU A 121 13.77 -14.99 -6.19
C LEU A 121 15.07 -15.83 -6.16
N ILE A 122 15.88 -15.65 -5.12
CA ILE A 122 17.18 -16.34 -4.94
C ILE A 122 16.98 -17.72 -4.31
N THR A 123 15.95 -17.88 -3.48
CA THR A 123 15.66 -19.14 -2.79
C THR A 123 14.98 -20.13 -3.75
N PRO A 124 15.40 -21.41 -3.82
CA PRO A 124 14.73 -22.41 -4.66
C PRO A 124 13.34 -22.72 -4.09
N CYS A 125 12.32 -22.06 -4.63
CA CYS A 125 10.92 -22.27 -4.29
C CYS A 125 10.06 -22.52 -5.54
N ASN A 126 8.97 -23.28 -5.40
CA ASN A 126 8.01 -23.53 -6.48
C ASN A 126 7.05 -22.33 -6.74
N PHE A 127 7.46 -21.13 -6.36
CA PHE A 127 6.67 -19.93 -6.58
C PHE A 127 6.85 -19.43 -8.03
N PRO A 128 5.79 -18.94 -8.70
CA PRO A 128 5.89 -18.45 -10.07
C PRO A 128 6.81 -17.22 -10.17
N LYS A 129 8.04 -17.42 -10.63
CA LYS A 129 9.09 -16.38 -10.74
C LYS A 129 8.66 -15.17 -11.56
N ILE A 130 7.87 -15.37 -12.61
CA ILE A 130 7.36 -14.27 -13.45
C ILE A 130 6.49 -13.31 -12.63
N PHE A 131 5.64 -13.84 -11.75
CA PHE A 131 4.80 -13.02 -10.89
C PHE A 131 5.65 -12.26 -9.86
N ASP A 132 6.64 -12.93 -9.27
CA ASP A 132 7.57 -12.34 -8.30
C ASP A 132 8.39 -11.18 -8.91
N ILE A 133 8.93 -11.38 -10.12
CA ILE A 133 9.67 -10.33 -10.86
C ILE A 133 8.76 -9.15 -11.19
N ALA A 134 7.54 -9.40 -11.69
CA ALA A 134 6.58 -8.34 -11.99
C ALA A 134 6.23 -7.54 -10.73
N PHE A 135 6.05 -8.23 -9.60
CA PHE A 135 5.75 -7.61 -8.31
C PHE A 135 6.94 -6.81 -7.76
N LEU A 136 8.18 -7.30 -7.95
CA LEU A 136 9.41 -6.61 -7.58
C LEU A 136 9.59 -5.30 -8.38
N LEU A 137 9.40 -5.35 -9.70
CA LEU A 137 9.45 -4.16 -10.57
C LEU A 137 8.40 -3.14 -10.16
N TYR A 138 7.18 -3.60 -9.87
CA TYR A 138 6.13 -2.77 -9.32
C TYR A 138 6.54 -2.15 -7.96
N GLY A 139 7.09 -2.94 -7.05
CA GLY A 139 7.61 -2.48 -5.75
C GLY A 139 8.65 -1.36 -5.87
N ILE A 140 9.58 -1.48 -6.82
CA ILE A 140 10.56 -0.43 -7.11
C ILE A 140 9.87 0.82 -7.66
N SER A 141 8.93 0.67 -8.60
CA SER A 141 8.20 1.81 -9.16
C SER A 141 7.45 2.60 -8.08
N ILE A 142 6.73 1.92 -7.18
CA ILE A 142 5.95 2.56 -6.14
C ILE A 142 6.85 3.23 -5.09
N LEU A 143 7.98 2.61 -4.74
CA LEU A 143 8.97 3.20 -3.84
C LEU A 143 9.52 4.52 -4.38
N LEU A 144 9.85 4.58 -5.68
CA LEU A 144 10.35 5.82 -6.31
C LEU A 144 9.29 6.92 -6.30
N LEU A 145 8.04 6.59 -6.62
CA LEU A 145 6.95 7.58 -6.60
C LEU A 145 6.68 8.08 -5.17
N PHE A 146 6.66 7.19 -4.17
CA PHE A 146 6.47 7.57 -2.77
C PHE A 146 7.65 8.37 -2.21
N ALA A 147 8.88 8.02 -2.58
CA ALA A 147 10.07 8.77 -2.22
C ALA A 147 10.03 10.19 -2.81
N ASN A 148 9.64 10.32 -4.09
CA ASN A 148 9.45 11.62 -4.73
C ASN A 148 8.35 12.44 -4.04
N PHE A 149 7.20 11.83 -3.74
CA PHE A 149 6.13 12.47 -2.97
C PHE A 149 6.63 12.96 -1.60
N TYR A 150 7.39 12.15 -0.89
CA TYR A 150 7.95 12.49 0.42
C TYR A 150 8.96 13.65 0.34
N LEU A 151 9.85 13.62 -0.65
CA LEU A 151 10.85 14.68 -0.87
C LEU A 151 10.18 16.02 -1.16
N GLN A 152 9.17 16.05 -2.01
CA GLN A 152 8.46 17.28 -2.37
C GLN A 152 7.66 17.85 -1.19
N ASN A 153 6.87 17.02 -0.52
CA ASN A 153 5.94 17.48 0.52
C ASN A 153 6.60 17.74 1.88
N TYR A 154 7.66 17.01 2.24
CA TYR A 154 8.24 17.09 3.58
C TYR A 154 9.64 17.69 3.63
N ILE A 155 10.49 17.48 2.62
CA ILE A 155 11.87 17.99 2.64
C ILE A 155 11.95 19.36 1.96
N LYS A 156 11.51 19.48 0.71
CA LYS A 156 11.55 20.77 -0.02
C LYS A 156 10.67 21.83 0.64
N THR A 157 9.47 21.46 1.06
CA THR A 157 8.56 22.37 1.80
C THR A 157 9.14 22.83 3.14
N ALA A 158 9.81 21.93 3.89
CA ALA A 158 10.47 22.31 5.14
C ALA A 158 11.69 23.20 4.92
N LYS A 159 12.42 23.00 3.82
CA LYS A 159 13.54 23.87 3.42
C LYS A 159 13.04 25.28 3.08
N HIS A 160 12.01 25.41 2.25
CA HIS A 160 11.40 26.71 1.95
C HIS A 160 10.85 27.43 3.19
N ARG A 161 10.26 26.71 4.16
CA ARG A 161 9.81 27.32 5.42
C ARG A 161 10.96 27.78 6.34
N LYS A 162 12.16 27.21 6.19
CA LYS A 162 13.35 27.65 6.93
C LYS A 162 14.04 28.87 6.27
N GLU A 163 13.83 29.06 4.98
CA GLU A 163 14.44 30.13 4.17
C GLU A 163 13.54 31.38 4.04
N ALA A 164 12.26 31.27 4.38
CA ALA A 164 11.27 32.35 4.43
C ALA A 164 11.04 32.84 5.87
#